data_AF-A0A950N2U5-F1
#
_entry.id   AF-A0A950N2U5-F1
#
_cell.length_a   1.000
_cell.length_b   1.000
_cell.length_c   1.000
_cell.angle_alpha   90.00
_cell.angle_beta   90.00
_cell.angle_gamma   90.00
#
_symmetry.space_group_name_H-M   'P 1'
#
loop_
_entity.id
_entity.type
_entity.pdbx_description
1 polymer ?
#
loop_
_entity_poly.entity_id
_entity_poly.type
_entity_poly.pdbx_seq_one_letter_code
_entity_poly.pdbx_strand_id
1 'polypeptide(L)'
;MAIYHLRLKVISRALGRAAKPGGAMRRSAVAAAAYRSGERLYDTTQGRWFQFDKPDVIHTEILVPGNVPAPEWVLDRQTLWNMVERAEKRVDAQVAREVEITLPRELSEPQCIDLVRSFIRDHFVSQGMVADVAIHRPDASDGKEQPHAHVLLTMRRLDATSETGFSAKKERDWNEREDVARAVADARKRYNDTELPEDKAVLEELEAKRNVNQWRAAWAQYANRWLE
;
A
#
# COMPACT_ATOMS: atom_id res chain seq x y z
N MET A 1 -19.59 14.91 8.53
CA MET A 1 -19.01 13.64 8.00
C MET A 1 -17.51 13.79 8.03
N ALA A 2 -16.79 12.91 8.72
CA ALA A 2 -15.33 12.97 8.74
C ALA A 2 -14.77 12.70 7.33
N ILE A 3 -13.76 13.45 6.93
CA ILE A 3 -13.07 13.23 5.65
C ILE A 3 -12.00 12.18 5.90
N TYR A 4 -12.25 10.93 5.49
CA TYR A 4 -11.25 9.89 5.56
C TYR A 4 -10.35 9.91 4.34
N HIS A 5 -9.05 9.87 4.57
CA HIS A 5 -8.07 9.81 3.50
C HIS A 5 -7.57 8.37 3.34
N LEU A 6 -7.66 7.87 2.10
CA LEU A 6 -6.94 6.69 1.65
C LEU A 6 -6.17 7.04 0.39
N ARG A 7 -4.88 6.71 0.38
CA ARG A 7 -3.96 6.93 -0.73
C ARG A 7 -3.23 5.64 -1.08
N LEU A 8 -3.00 5.45 -2.38
CA LEU A 8 -2.12 4.39 -2.87
C LEU A 8 -0.91 4.99 -3.58
N LYS A 9 0.25 4.37 -3.39
CA LYS A 9 1.48 4.71 -4.11
C LYS A 9 2.26 3.44 -4.44
N VAL A 10 2.89 3.41 -5.60
CA VAL A 10 3.77 2.30 -5.98
C VAL A 10 5.20 2.63 -5.58
N ILE A 11 5.85 1.68 -4.92
CA ILE A 11 7.27 1.73 -4.62
C ILE A 11 8.00 1.07 -5.78
N SER A 12 8.86 1.82 -6.45
CA SER A 12 9.68 1.35 -7.57
C SER A 12 11.14 1.70 -7.35
N ARG A 13 12.02 0.78 -7.76
CA ARG A 13 13.48 0.98 -7.79
C ARG A 13 13.91 2.10 -8.73
N ALA A 14 13.04 2.53 -9.65
CA ALA A 14 13.31 3.67 -10.50
C ALA A 14 13.65 4.88 -9.63
N LEU A 15 14.87 5.38 -9.79
CA LEU A 15 15.27 6.67 -9.25
C LEU A 15 14.41 7.74 -9.93
N GLY A 16 14.02 8.79 -9.21
CA GLY A 16 13.58 10.03 -9.87
C GLY A 16 14.70 10.60 -10.77
N ARG A 17 14.50 11.78 -11.38
CA ARG A 17 15.50 12.43 -12.26
C ARG A 17 16.91 12.34 -11.65
N ALA A 18 17.83 11.76 -12.44
CA ALA A 18 19.27 11.56 -12.27
C ALA A 18 19.84 11.55 -10.84
N ALA A 19 20.46 10.43 -10.45
CA ALA A 19 21.36 10.40 -9.31
C ALA A 19 22.45 11.46 -9.48
N LYS A 20 22.56 12.39 -8.52
CA LYS A 20 23.73 13.25 -8.41
C LYS A 20 24.99 12.37 -8.22
N PRO A 21 26.18 12.80 -8.70
CA PRO A 21 27.44 12.13 -8.37
C PRO A 21 27.58 12.00 -6.85
N GLY A 22 27.85 10.79 -6.35
CA GLY A 22 27.66 10.41 -4.94
C GLY A 22 26.45 9.50 -4.69
N GLY A 23 25.62 9.29 -5.72
CA GLY A 23 24.74 8.13 -5.93
C GLY A 23 23.45 8.14 -5.12
N ALA A 24 22.37 8.68 -5.69
CA ALA A 24 21.03 8.59 -5.11
C ALA A 24 20.63 7.14 -4.78
N MET A 25 20.16 6.94 -3.54
CA MET A 25 19.72 5.66 -3.01
C MET A 25 18.58 5.08 -3.85
N ARG A 26 18.74 3.85 -4.34
CA ARG A 26 17.61 3.12 -4.95
C ARG A 26 16.55 2.91 -3.88
N ARG A 27 15.30 3.23 -4.22
CA ARG A 27 14.15 2.87 -3.39
C ARG A 27 14.10 1.36 -3.24
N SER A 28 13.85 0.90 -2.02
CA SER A 28 13.83 -0.50 -1.61
C SER A 28 12.60 -0.77 -0.77
N ALA A 29 11.99 -1.94 -0.98
CA ALA A 29 10.90 -2.45 -0.17
C ALA A 29 11.37 -2.76 1.26
N VAL A 30 12.61 -3.23 1.43
CA VAL A 30 13.22 -3.45 2.75
C VAL A 30 13.38 -2.11 3.49
N ALA A 31 13.87 -1.08 2.80
CA ALA A 31 13.97 0.27 3.37
C ALA A 31 12.61 0.84 3.74
N ALA A 32 11.60 0.62 2.89
CA ALA A 32 10.23 1.03 3.17
C ALA A 32 9.69 0.30 4.42
N ALA A 33 9.78 -1.02 4.46
CA ALA A 33 9.29 -1.82 5.59
C ALA A 33 9.96 -1.43 6.91
N ALA A 34 11.28 -1.24 6.92
CA ALA A 34 12.03 -0.75 8.09
C ALA A 34 11.52 0.62 8.55
N TYR A 35 11.30 1.55 7.61
CA TYR A 35 10.82 2.89 7.95
C TYR A 35 9.41 2.88 8.54
N ARG A 36 8.52 1.99 8.11
CA ARG A 36 7.13 1.96 8.60
C ARG A 36 7.03 1.20 9.91
N SER A 37 7.69 0.04 10.01
CA SER A 37 7.65 -0.77 11.23
C SER A 37 8.51 -0.23 12.37
N GLY A 38 9.52 0.59 12.08
CA GLY A 38 10.57 0.94 13.05
C GLY A 38 11.62 -0.17 13.26
N GLU A 39 11.46 -1.31 12.61
CA GLU A 39 12.40 -2.42 12.74
C GLU A 39 13.70 -2.17 11.98
N ARG A 40 14.81 -2.64 12.56
CA ARG A 40 16.11 -2.63 11.90
C ARG A 40 16.17 -3.81 10.91
N LEU A 41 16.20 -3.53 9.61
CA LEU A 41 16.23 -4.56 8.55
C LEU A 41 17.47 -4.42 7.66
N TYR A 42 18.07 -5.55 7.28
CA TYR A 42 19.18 -5.61 6.32
C TYR A 42 18.67 -5.84 4.90
N ASP A 43 19.07 -4.98 3.97
CA ASP A 43 18.81 -5.16 2.54
C ASP A 43 19.99 -5.88 1.90
N THR A 44 19.78 -7.15 1.56
CA THR A 44 20.81 -8.00 0.92
C THR A 44 21.18 -7.55 -0.48
N THR A 45 20.26 -6.87 -1.19
CA THR A 45 20.51 -6.35 -2.54
C THR A 45 21.39 -5.11 -2.51
N GLN A 46 21.23 -4.26 -1.48
CA GLN A 46 22.02 -3.04 -1.30
C GLN A 46 23.19 -3.17 -0.31
N GLY A 47 23.32 -4.33 0.35
CA GLY A 47 24.40 -4.67 1.27
C GLY A 47 24.43 -3.81 2.54
N ARG A 48 23.29 -3.31 3.04
CA ARG A 48 23.25 -2.34 4.15
C ARG A 48 22.07 -2.52 5.10
N TRP A 49 22.21 -1.99 6.30
CA TRP A 49 21.13 -1.88 7.27
C TRP A 49 20.29 -0.62 7.04
N PHE A 50 18.98 -0.75 7.23
CA PHE A 50 18.03 0.34 7.38
C PHE A 50 17.48 0.31 8.79
N GLN A 51 17.58 1.44 9.48
CA GLN A 51 17.10 1.62 10.84
C GLN A 51 16.60 3.05 10.98
N PHE A 52 15.38 3.20 11.48
CA PHE A 52 14.72 4.48 11.64
C PHE A 52 14.06 4.53 13.01
N ASP A 53 14.19 5.66 13.69
CA ASP A 53 13.50 5.86 14.95
C ASP A 53 12.01 6.18 14.68
N LYS A 54 11.13 5.37 15.26
CA LYS A 54 9.69 5.36 15.02
C LYS A 54 8.92 5.12 16.33
N PRO A 55 9.05 6.03 17.31
CA PRO A 55 8.44 5.86 18.64
C PRO A 55 6.91 5.94 18.60
N ASP A 56 6.34 6.45 17.50
CA ASP A 56 4.91 6.60 17.27
C ASP A 56 4.24 5.34 16.70
N VAL A 57 4.99 4.27 16.41
CA VAL A 57 4.42 2.99 15.96
C VAL A 57 3.77 2.29 17.15
N ILE A 58 2.47 2.03 17.03
CA ILE A 58 1.68 1.37 18.08
C ILE A 58 1.38 -0.11 17.76
N HIS A 59 1.42 -0.49 16.49
CA HIS A 59 1.13 -1.88 16.07
C HIS A 59 1.80 -2.21 14.76
N THR A 60 2.31 -3.43 14.62
CA THR A 60 2.74 -4.01 13.34
C THR A 60 2.24 -5.43 13.19
N GLU A 61 1.86 -5.83 11.97
CA GLU A 61 1.54 -7.23 11.67
C GLU A 61 1.72 -7.55 10.20
N ILE A 62 2.00 -8.81 9.88
CA ILE A 62 1.95 -9.32 8.51
C ILE A 62 0.71 -10.20 8.36
N LEU A 63 -0.16 -9.84 7.42
CA LEU A 63 -1.34 -10.58 7.02
C LEU A 63 -1.06 -11.37 5.75
N VAL A 64 -1.36 -12.65 5.79
CA VAL A 64 -1.15 -13.59 4.68
C VAL A 64 -2.48 -14.13 4.15
N PRO A 65 -2.61 -14.38 2.84
CA PRO A 65 -3.81 -15.00 2.28
C PRO A 65 -4.02 -16.41 2.85
N GLY A 66 -5.18 -16.67 3.45
CA GLY A 66 -5.50 -17.96 4.07
C GLY A 66 -5.89 -19.07 3.09
N ASN A 67 -6.07 -18.74 1.81
CA ASN A 67 -6.52 -19.67 0.77
C ASN A 67 -5.37 -20.30 -0.05
N VAL A 68 -4.12 -20.04 0.32
CA VAL A 68 -2.94 -20.61 -0.33
C VAL A 68 -1.94 -21.09 0.72
N PRO A 69 -1.14 -22.14 0.45
CA PRO A 69 -0.03 -22.49 1.33
C PRO A 69 0.95 -21.33 1.44
N ALA A 70 1.05 -20.74 2.63
CA ALA A 70 1.99 -19.67 2.93
C ALA A 70 3.16 -20.26 3.72
N PRO A 71 4.40 -20.16 3.22
CA PRO A 71 5.57 -20.53 3.99
C PRO A 71 5.67 -19.68 5.28
N GLU A 72 6.14 -20.27 6.37
CA GLU A 72 6.25 -19.60 7.68
C GLU A 72 7.11 -18.32 7.61
N TRP A 73 8.18 -18.33 6.81
CA TRP A 73 9.07 -17.17 6.64
C TRP A 73 8.36 -15.92 6.10
N VAL A 74 7.17 -16.04 5.50
CA VAL A 74 6.40 -14.88 5.01
C VAL A 74 6.01 -13.96 6.17
N LEU A 75 5.87 -14.50 7.39
CA LEU A 75 5.57 -13.74 8.60
C LEU A 75 6.80 -13.05 9.21
N ASP A 76 8.00 -13.37 8.74
CA ASP A 76 9.23 -12.65 9.11
C ASP A 76 9.48 -11.50 8.12
N ARG A 77 9.34 -10.26 8.59
CA ARG A 77 9.45 -9.04 7.77
C ARG A 77 10.80 -8.90 7.07
N GLN A 78 11.87 -9.26 7.77
CA GLN A 78 13.24 -9.26 7.24
C GLN A 78 13.35 -10.17 6.02
N THR A 79 12.83 -11.40 6.11
CA THR A 79 12.84 -12.38 5.02
C THR A 79 11.85 -12.00 3.92
N LEU A 80 10.62 -11.65 4.28
CA LEU A 80 9.56 -11.27 3.34
C LEU A 80 10.04 -10.24 2.31
N TRP A 81 10.52 -9.09 2.78
CA TRP A 81 10.85 -8.00 1.87
C TRP A 81 12.15 -8.22 1.09
N ASN A 82 13.09 -9.03 1.61
CA ASN A 82 14.24 -9.46 0.82
C ASN A 82 13.83 -10.45 -0.28
N MET A 83 12.88 -11.34 -0.02
CA MET A 83 12.37 -12.27 -1.04
C MET A 83 11.55 -11.53 -2.11
N VAL A 84 10.81 -10.49 -1.74
CA VAL A 84 10.16 -9.57 -2.70
C VAL A 84 11.20 -8.89 -3.58
N GLU A 85 12.27 -8.33 -2.98
CA GLU A 85 13.36 -7.73 -3.76
C GLU A 85 14.00 -8.77 -4.71
N ARG A 86 14.29 -9.98 -4.24
CA ARG A 86 14.87 -11.06 -5.07
C ARG A 86 13.95 -11.47 -6.23
N ALA A 87 12.64 -11.49 -6.03
CA ALA A 87 11.67 -11.84 -7.06
C ALA A 87 11.61 -10.80 -8.21
N GLU A 88 12.03 -9.56 -7.93
CA GLU A 88 12.08 -8.48 -8.91
C GLU A 88 13.44 -8.39 -9.61
N LYS A 89 13.48 -8.67 -10.92
CA LYS A 89 14.73 -8.70 -11.70
C LYS A 89 15.10 -7.36 -12.35
N ARG A 90 14.11 -6.51 -12.61
CA ARG A 90 14.34 -5.27 -13.36
C ARG A 90 14.91 -4.16 -12.48
N VAL A 91 15.77 -3.35 -13.09
CA VAL A 91 16.42 -2.18 -12.48
C VAL A 91 15.43 -1.09 -12.05
N ASP A 92 14.27 -1.03 -12.72
CA ASP A 92 13.17 -0.09 -12.52
C ASP A 92 11.91 -0.78 -11.96
N ALA A 93 12.06 -2.01 -11.45
CA ALA A 93 10.95 -2.81 -10.96
C ALA A 93 10.11 -2.06 -9.91
N GLN A 94 8.79 -2.17 -10.04
CA GLN A 94 7.85 -1.89 -8.97
C GLN A 94 7.91 -3.04 -7.96
N VAL A 95 8.31 -2.77 -6.72
CA VAL A 95 8.61 -3.80 -5.71
C VAL A 95 7.47 -3.99 -4.72
N ALA A 96 6.70 -2.94 -4.45
CA ALA A 96 5.56 -2.98 -3.53
C ALA A 96 4.54 -1.92 -3.91
N ARG A 97 3.31 -2.09 -3.41
CA ARG A 97 2.30 -1.03 -3.36
C ARG A 97 2.09 -0.65 -1.91
N GLU A 98 2.06 0.64 -1.60
CA GLU A 98 1.75 1.15 -0.27
C GLU A 98 0.35 1.75 -0.27
N VAL A 99 -0.47 1.34 0.70
CA VAL A 99 -1.73 1.97 1.06
C VAL A 99 -1.49 2.78 2.33
N GLU A 100 -1.92 4.03 2.33
CA GLU A 100 -1.81 4.94 3.47
C GLU A 100 -3.21 5.39 3.84
N ILE A 101 -3.58 5.21 5.11
CA ILE A 101 -4.95 5.35 5.60
C ILE A 101 -4.95 6.21 6.86
N THR A 102 -5.76 7.27 6.90
CA THR A 102 -6.02 8.01 8.13
C THR A 102 -7.12 7.34 8.93
N LEU A 103 -6.94 7.21 10.24
CA LEU A 103 -7.88 6.56 11.16
C LEU A 103 -8.68 7.61 11.94
N PRO A 104 -9.92 7.30 12.37
CA PRO A 104 -10.66 8.17 13.28
C PRO A 104 -9.90 8.37 14.60
N ARG A 105 -9.90 9.59 15.11
CA ARG A 105 -9.21 9.95 16.37
C ARG A 105 -9.96 9.47 17.61
N GLU A 106 -11.26 9.20 17.44
CA GLU A 106 -12.19 8.80 18.48
C GLU A 106 -12.03 7.31 18.85
N LEU A 107 -11.36 6.52 18.02
CA LEU A 107 -11.18 5.09 18.25
C LEU A 107 -9.97 4.81 19.15
N SER A 108 -10.15 3.90 20.09
CA SER A 108 -9.05 3.33 20.87
C SER A 108 -8.05 2.57 19.99
N GLU A 109 -6.88 2.26 20.53
CA GLU A 109 -5.86 1.43 19.85
C GLU A 109 -6.35 0.07 19.38
N PRO A 110 -7.00 -0.77 20.22
CA PRO A 110 -7.53 -2.04 19.75
C PRO A 110 -8.55 -1.88 18.62
N GLN A 111 -9.43 -0.87 18.70
CA GLN A 111 -10.41 -0.59 17.65
C GLN A 111 -9.76 -0.13 16.35
N CYS A 112 -8.73 0.72 16.42
CA CYS A 112 -7.92 1.12 15.26
C CYS A 112 -7.29 -0.10 14.60
N ILE A 113 -6.70 -1.00 15.39
CA ILE A 113 -6.05 -2.23 14.91
C ILE A 113 -7.08 -3.12 14.20
N ASP A 114 -8.22 -3.40 14.84
CA ASP A 114 -9.24 -4.28 14.28
C ASP A 114 -9.91 -3.71 13.03
N LEU A 115 -10.16 -2.40 13.01
CA LEU A 115 -10.67 -1.70 11.82
C LEU A 115 -9.71 -1.86 10.63
N VAL A 116 -8.43 -1.57 10.82
CA VAL A 116 -7.41 -1.71 9.77
C VAL A 116 -7.30 -3.16 9.33
N ARG A 117 -7.15 -4.09 10.27
CA ARG A 117 -7.02 -5.52 10.00
C ARG A 117 -8.18 -6.04 9.16
N SER A 118 -9.41 -5.70 9.53
CA SER A 118 -10.62 -6.14 8.82
C SER A 118 -10.65 -5.59 7.40
N PHE A 119 -10.42 -4.29 7.23
CA PHE A 119 -10.39 -3.67 5.90
C PHE A 119 -9.30 -4.26 4.99
N ILE A 120 -8.09 -4.47 5.52
CA ILE A 120 -6.97 -5.02 4.75
C ILE A 120 -7.21 -6.48 4.37
N ARG A 121 -7.81 -7.27 5.28
CA ARG A 121 -8.21 -8.65 4.99
C ARG A 121 -9.20 -8.72 3.82
N ASP A 122 -10.27 -7.93 3.90
CA ASP A 122 -11.38 -8.00 2.95
C ASP A 122 -11.03 -7.48 1.57
N HIS A 123 -10.17 -6.45 1.47
CA HIS A 123 -9.93 -5.77 0.20
C HIS A 123 -8.60 -6.12 -0.49
N PHE A 124 -7.59 -6.60 0.24
CA PHE A 124 -6.26 -6.87 -0.33
C PHE A 124 -5.83 -8.32 -0.11
N VAL A 125 -5.91 -8.83 1.11
CA VAL A 125 -5.45 -10.19 1.44
C VAL A 125 -6.36 -11.24 0.81
N SER A 126 -7.67 -11.00 0.80
CA SER A 126 -8.66 -11.83 0.08
C SER A 126 -8.37 -11.98 -1.41
N GLN A 127 -7.71 -10.98 -2.02
CA GLN A 127 -7.30 -11.01 -3.42
C GLN A 127 -5.97 -11.74 -3.65
N GLY A 128 -5.32 -12.20 -2.58
CA GLY A 128 -4.07 -12.95 -2.61
C GLY A 128 -2.79 -12.12 -2.37
N MET A 129 -2.91 -10.88 -1.90
CA MET A 129 -1.76 -10.06 -1.51
C MET A 129 -1.29 -10.41 -0.10
N VAL A 130 0.02 -10.42 0.13
CA VAL A 130 0.55 -10.33 1.52
C VAL A 130 0.61 -8.86 1.89
N ALA A 131 0.16 -8.53 3.10
CA ALA A 131 0.09 -7.17 3.60
C ALA A 131 0.92 -7.01 4.89
N ASP A 132 1.91 -6.14 4.87
CA ASP A 132 2.68 -5.72 6.05
C ASP A 132 2.14 -4.39 6.55
N VAL A 133 1.47 -4.42 7.70
CA VAL A 133 0.77 -3.31 8.33
C VAL A 133 1.66 -2.70 9.40
N ALA A 134 1.74 -1.38 9.43
CA ALA A 134 2.24 -0.60 10.54
C ALA A 134 1.24 0.52 10.86
N ILE A 135 0.81 0.62 12.11
CA ILE A 135 -0.08 1.67 12.60
C ILE A 135 0.74 2.63 13.44
N HIS A 136 0.61 3.91 13.12
CA HIS A 136 1.28 5.03 13.75
C HIS A 136 0.26 5.92 14.45
N ARG A 137 0.67 6.55 15.54
CA ARG A 137 -0.12 7.55 16.27
C ARG A 137 0.76 8.70 16.78
N PRO A 138 1.30 9.52 15.88
CA PRO A 138 1.98 10.76 16.26
C PRO A 138 0.97 11.86 16.59
N ASP A 139 1.45 12.95 17.19
CA ASP A 139 0.70 14.20 17.28
C ASP A 139 0.71 14.95 15.94
N ALA A 140 -0.43 15.52 15.56
CA ALA A 140 -0.55 16.46 14.45
C ALA A 140 -0.22 17.90 14.89
N SER A 141 -0.15 18.80 13.89
CA SER A 141 0.11 20.23 14.11
C SER A 141 -0.94 20.94 14.97
N ASP A 142 -2.12 20.36 15.13
CA ASP A 142 -3.18 20.87 16.02
C ASP A 142 -3.05 20.36 17.46
N GLY A 143 -1.97 19.66 17.79
CA GLY A 143 -1.69 19.11 19.13
C GLY A 143 -2.55 17.91 19.50
N LYS A 144 -3.28 17.33 18.54
CA LYS A 144 -4.09 16.12 18.73
C LYS A 144 -3.46 14.95 17.99
N GLU A 145 -3.70 13.74 18.47
CA GLU A 145 -3.21 12.52 17.82
C GLU A 145 -3.67 12.42 16.36
N GLN A 146 -2.84 11.83 15.50
CA GLN A 146 -3.13 11.61 14.10
C GLN A 146 -2.90 10.14 13.74
N PRO A 147 -3.76 9.23 14.23
CA PRO A 147 -3.60 7.82 13.96
C PRO A 147 -3.72 7.55 12.45
N HIS A 148 -2.77 6.82 11.90
CA HIS A 148 -2.74 6.44 10.50
C HIS A 148 -2.05 5.09 10.32
N ALA A 149 -2.39 4.38 9.25
CA ALA A 149 -1.80 3.10 8.91
C ALA A 149 -1.05 3.19 7.59
N HIS A 150 0.13 2.58 7.56
CA HIS A 150 0.85 2.25 6.34
C HIS A 150 0.73 0.75 6.10
N VAL A 151 0.40 0.36 4.87
CA VAL A 151 0.26 -1.05 4.49
C VAL A 151 1.05 -1.30 3.21
N LEU A 152 2.12 -2.06 3.31
CA LEU A 152 2.89 -2.52 2.15
C LEU A 152 2.28 -3.84 1.64
N LEU A 153 1.95 -3.86 0.36
CA LEU A 153 1.35 -4.97 -0.35
C LEU A 153 2.32 -5.55 -1.37
N THR A 154 2.41 -6.87 -1.42
CA THR A 154 3.19 -7.56 -2.46
C THR A 154 2.58 -7.34 -3.85
N MET A 155 3.41 -7.46 -4.89
CA MET A 155 2.98 -7.33 -6.30
C MET A 155 2.91 -8.67 -7.04
N ARG A 156 3.13 -9.77 -6.30
CA ARG A 156 3.10 -11.16 -6.76
C ARG A 156 2.33 -11.98 -5.75
N ARG A 157 1.66 -13.02 -6.22
CA ARG A 157 1.04 -14.03 -5.36
C ARG A 157 2.13 -14.88 -4.72
N LEU A 158 1.83 -15.43 -3.55
CA LEU A 158 2.65 -16.49 -2.97
C LEU A 158 2.62 -17.72 -3.88
N ASP A 159 3.76 -18.37 -4.00
CA ASP A 159 3.94 -19.64 -4.68
C ASP A 159 5.01 -20.42 -3.92
N ALA A 160 4.57 -21.30 -3.01
CA ALA A 160 5.47 -22.07 -2.16
C ALA A 160 6.37 -23.06 -2.95
N THR A 161 6.07 -23.30 -4.23
CA THR A 161 6.87 -24.18 -5.09
C THR A 161 8.03 -23.44 -5.77
N SER A 162 8.01 -22.10 -5.75
CA SER A 162 9.04 -21.29 -6.39
C SER A 162 10.21 -21.00 -5.45
N GLU A 163 11.40 -20.85 -6.01
CA GLU A 163 12.63 -20.54 -5.25
C GLU A 163 12.49 -19.25 -4.42
N THR A 164 11.74 -18.27 -4.93
CA THR A 164 11.51 -17.00 -4.24
C THR A 164 10.25 -17.00 -3.38
N GLY A 165 9.46 -18.08 -3.37
CA GLY A 165 8.17 -18.12 -2.69
C GLY A 165 7.07 -17.26 -3.32
N PHE A 166 7.33 -16.70 -4.50
CA PHE A 166 6.44 -15.80 -5.23
C PHE A 166 6.26 -16.26 -6.67
N SER A 167 5.10 -15.96 -7.24
CA SER A 167 4.76 -16.28 -8.62
C SER A 167 5.75 -15.67 -9.62
N ALA A 168 6.09 -16.41 -10.67
CA ALA A 168 7.04 -15.97 -11.71
C ALA A 168 6.60 -14.71 -12.45
N LYS A 169 5.28 -14.47 -12.55
CA LYS A 169 4.67 -13.26 -13.12
C LYS A 169 4.07 -12.39 -12.02
N LYS A 170 4.12 -11.07 -12.23
CA LYS A 170 3.33 -10.12 -11.41
C LYS A 170 1.86 -10.28 -11.68
N GLU A 171 1.06 -10.10 -10.64
CA GLU A 171 -0.38 -10.07 -10.79
C GLU A 171 -0.80 -8.75 -11.41
N ARG A 172 -1.48 -8.82 -12.57
CA ARG A 172 -1.91 -7.66 -13.33
C ARG A 172 -3.31 -7.24 -12.94
N ASP A 173 -4.14 -8.18 -12.50
CA ASP A 173 -5.53 -7.96 -12.11
C ASP A 173 -5.66 -7.07 -10.88
N TRP A 174 -4.59 -6.95 -10.09
CA TRP A 174 -4.51 -6.02 -8.96
C TRP A 174 -4.38 -4.55 -9.39
N ASN A 175 -4.07 -4.26 -10.65
CA ASN A 175 -3.94 -2.90 -11.16
C ASN A 175 -5.29 -2.38 -11.68
N GLU A 176 -5.34 -1.08 -11.98
CA GLU A 176 -6.49 -0.49 -12.65
C GLU A 176 -6.75 -1.23 -13.96
N ARG A 177 -8.03 -1.54 -14.23
CA ARG A 177 -8.40 -2.16 -15.49
C ARG A 177 -8.19 -1.16 -16.63
N GLU A 178 -7.66 -1.65 -17.74
CA GLU A 178 -7.29 -0.80 -18.88
C GLU A 178 -8.50 -0.09 -19.50
N ASP A 179 -9.65 -0.76 -19.56
CA ASP A 179 -10.90 -0.20 -20.06
C ASP A 179 -11.40 0.96 -19.19
N VAL A 180 -11.34 0.81 -17.86
CA VAL A 180 -11.69 1.87 -16.91
C VAL A 180 -10.70 3.05 -17.03
N ALA A 181 -9.40 2.75 -17.06
CA ALA A 181 -8.37 3.78 -17.19
C ALA A 181 -8.53 4.61 -18.47
N ARG A 182 -8.80 3.95 -19.61
CA ARG A 182 -9.03 4.61 -20.89
C ARG A 182 -10.30 5.46 -20.87
N ALA A 183 -11.42 4.90 -20.39
CA ALA A 183 -12.69 5.63 -20.32
C ALA A 183 -12.58 6.91 -19.48
N VAL A 184 -11.88 6.84 -18.34
CA VAL A 184 -11.61 8.01 -17.49
C VAL A 184 -10.75 9.05 -18.22
N ALA A 185 -9.69 8.62 -18.91
CA ALA A 185 -8.82 9.53 -19.65
C ALA A 185 -9.58 10.27 -20.77
N ASP A 186 -10.41 9.56 -21.52
CA ASP A 186 -11.23 10.12 -22.60
C ASP A 186 -12.26 11.11 -22.06
N ALA A 187 -12.98 10.75 -20.99
CA ALA A 187 -13.95 11.64 -20.34
C ALA A 187 -13.28 12.87 -19.74
N ARG A 188 -12.08 12.72 -19.15
CA ARG A 188 -11.30 13.84 -18.61
C ARG A 188 -10.86 14.80 -19.70
N LYS A 189 -10.38 14.27 -20.82
CA LYS A 189 -10.03 15.09 -21.98
C LYS A 189 -11.26 15.87 -22.46
N ARG A 190 -12.41 15.20 -22.61
CA ARG A 190 -13.65 15.86 -23.03
C ARG A 190 -14.06 16.98 -22.08
N TYR A 191 -14.11 16.72 -20.77
CA TYR A 191 -14.43 17.76 -19.78
C TYR A 191 -13.44 18.93 -19.82
N ASN A 192 -12.15 18.69 -20.01
CA ASN A 192 -11.17 19.77 -20.16
C ASN A 192 -11.37 20.59 -21.44
N ASP A 193 -11.91 19.97 -22.50
CA ASP A 193 -12.18 20.64 -23.78
C ASP A 193 -13.49 21.45 -23.72
N THR A 194 -14.49 21.04 -22.92
CA THR A 194 -15.84 21.62 -22.91
C THR A 194 -16.19 22.41 -21.65
N GLU A 195 -15.65 22.04 -20.48
CA GLU A 195 -16.00 22.51 -19.14
C GLU A 195 -17.49 22.40 -18.78
N LEU A 196 -18.24 21.57 -19.51
CA LEU A 196 -19.69 21.43 -19.33
C LEU A 196 -20.04 20.57 -18.10
N PRO A 197 -21.10 20.92 -17.33
CA PRO A 197 -21.54 20.14 -16.17
C PRO A 197 -21.88 18.68 -16.47
N GLU A 198 -22.45 18.38 -17.63
CA GLU A 198 -22.79 17.02 -18.06
C GLU A 198 -21.54 16.16 -18.30
N ASP A 199 -20.48 16.73 -18.89
CA ASP A 199 -19.20 16.03 -19.10
C ASP A 199 -18.48 15.82 -17.77
N LYS A 200 -18.61 16.77 -16.84
CA LYS A 200 -18.14 16.61 -15.46
C LYS A 200 -18.83 15.44 -14.77
N ALA A 201 -20.15 15.33 -14.88
CA ALA A 201 -20.91 14.24 -14.26
C ALA A 201 -20.49 12.87 -14.83
N VAL A 202 -20.28 12.76 -16.15
CA VAL A 202 -19.77 11.54 -16.78
C VAL A 202 -18.37 11.20 -16.28
N LEU A 203 -17.47 12.18 -16.18
CA LEU A 203 -16.12 11.98 -15.63
C LEU A 203 -16.18 11.49 -14.18
N GLU A 204 -17.02 12.08 -13.34
CA GLU A 204 -17.19 11.68 -11.94
C GLU A 204 -17.71 10.24 -11.80
N GLU A 205 -18.68 9.84 -12.63
CA GLU A 205 -19.20 8.46 -12.65
C GLU A 205 -18.11 7.45 -13.04
N LEU A 206 -17.29 7.78 -14.04
CA LEU A 206 -16.19 6.91 -14.48
C LEU A 206 -15.04 6.87 -13.48
N GLU A 207 -14.68 8.01 -12.87
CA GLU A 207 -13.70 8.06 -11.79
C GLU A 207 -14.15 7.19 -10.60
N ALA A 208 -15.44 7.15 -10.26
CA ALA A 208 -15.96 6.31 -9.19
C ALA A 208 -15.74 4.80 -9.43
N LYS A 209 -15.58 4.37 -10.68
CA LYS A 209 -15.30 2.97 -11.06
C LYS A 209 -13.84 2.57 -10.88
N ARG A 210 -12.94 3.53 -10.68
CA ARG A 210 -11.52 3.25 -10.46
C ARG A 210 -11.28 2.53 -9.15
N ASN A 211 -10.36 1.56 -9.15
CA ASN A 211 -10.03 0.77 -7.96
C ASN A 211 -9.75 1.67 -6.73
N VAL A 212 -8.98 2.75 -6.89
CA VAL A 212 -8.67 3.68 -5.79
C VAL A 212 -9.90 4.36 -5.20
N ASN A 213 -10.87 4.73 -6.02
CA ASN A 213 -12.06 5.43 -5.55
C ASN A 213 -13.06 4.45 -4.94
N GLN A 214 -13.14 3.22 -5.45
CA GLN A 214 -13.86 2.13 -4.81
C GLN A 214 -13.28 1.82 -3.42
N TRP A 215 -11.95 1.72 -3.26
CA TRP A 215 -11.32 1.51 -1.96
C TRP A 215 -11.48 2.69 -1.01
N ARG A 216 -11.46 3.94 -1.50
CA ARG A 216 -11.77 5.13 -0.69
C ARG A 216 -13.21 5.11 -0.18
N ALA A 217 -14.16 4.79 -1.04
CA ALA A 217 -15.57 4.67 -0.67
C ALA A 217 -15.78 3.55 0.36
N ALA A 218 -15.17 2.38 0.12
CA ALA A 218 -15.22 1.26 1.06
C ALA A 218 -14.58 1.62 2.41
N TRP A 219 -13.43 2.29 2.41
CA TRP A 219 -12.78 2.75 3.64
C TRP A 219 -13.67 3.70 4.44
N ALA A 220 -14.30 4.67 3.78
CA ALA A 220 -15.22 5.59 4.44
C ALA A 220 -16.41 4.87 5.08
N GLN A 221 -16.97 3.85 4.40
CA GLN A 221 -18.04 3.01 4.96
C GLN A 221 -17.55 2.21 6.17
N TYR A 222 -16.35 1.63 6.08
CA TYR A 222 -15.71 0.91 7.18
C TYR A 222 -15.52 1.81 8.40
N ALA A 223 -14.87 2.96 8.24
CA ALA A 223 -14.62 3.87 9.34
C ALA A 223 -15.91 4.38 9.99
N ASN A 224 -16.93 4.73 9.19
CA ASN A 224 -18.22 5.20 9.72
C ASN A 224 -18.92 4.14 10.58
N ARG A 225 -18.93 2.86 10.18
CA ARG A 225 -19.57 1.79 10.97
C ARG A 225 -18.96 1.58 12.36
N TRP A 226 -17.71 2.00 12.56
CA TRP A 226 -17.03 1.89 13.86
C TRP A 226 -17.28 3.12 14.76
N LEU A 227 -17.86 4.19 14.22
CA LEU A 227 -18.21 5.41 14.95
C LEU A 227 -19.71 5.53 15.25
N GLU A 228 -20.52 4.62 14.72
CA GLU A 228 -21.95 4.44 15.03
C GLU A 228 -22.12 3.62 16.31
#